data_AF-A0A9R1A4M1-F1
#
_entry.id   AF-A0A9R1A4M1-F1
#
_cell.length_a   1.000
_cell.length_b   1.000
_cell.length_c   1.000
_cell.angle_alpha   90.00
_cell.angle_beta   90.00
_cell.angle_gamma   90.00
#
_symmetry.space_group_name_H-M   'P 1'
#
loop_
_entity.id
_entity.type
_entity.pdbx_description
1 polymer ?
#
loop_
_entity_poly.entity_id
_entity_poly.type
_entity_poly.pdbx_seq_one_letter_code
_entity_poly.pdbx_strand_id
1 'polypeptide(L)'
;MSSCFEASAMSDLIPGLPEEVARECLIRVGFDQLPAVRRISRQWKEEVESPDYGRLRRAEGLARPVVAMVQAQPEHVEPGPAQKHASASAANGGSANNYRMVLLDPVEGRWAPLPVLPGTTGSLPLFCQVAAVDGAQGRKRLVVVGGWDPESWAPTDSVYVYDFLTGAWRRGAPMPGPRRSFFATAAVRGVVYVAGGHDEEKNALRSALAYDPDADAWAALPDMAEERDEPRGLCVGGRFLVVGGYPTQESLLEDGTCPRTCCVAPGAERMYMLRDGNLVARDAGASAGWRTVASVPEDARTASTVSAIPGGRVVVIGSGCHGGDQTVYMLRDEAGKAASWARAPAPPEFSGHVQAACLLEI
;
A
#
# COMPACT_ATOMS: atom_id res chain seq x y z
N MET A 1 -39.03 -51.00 16.86
CA MET A 1 -39.01 -49.55 16.56
C MET A 1 -37.72 -48.98 17.12
N SER A 2 -36.61 -49.11 16.38
CA SER A 2 -35.39 -48.36 16.69
C SER A 2 -35.36 -47.18 15.74
N SER A 3 -35.62 -45.99 16.24
CA SER A 3 -35.45 -44.76 15.48
C SER A 3 -33.96 -44.53 15.28
N CYS A 4 -33.50 -44.57 14.03
CA CYS A 4 -32.26 -43.97 13.60
C CYS A 4 -32.25 -42.51 14.08
N PHE A 5 -31.42 -42.21 15.08
CA PHE A 5 -30.90 -40.86 15.22
C PHE A 5 -29.98 -40.65 14.03
N GLU A 6 -30.46 -39.93 13.02
CA GLU A 6 -29.58 -39.20 12.12
C GLU A 6 -28.85 -38.16 12.99
N ALA A 7 -27.73 -38.57 13.58
CA ALA A 7 -26.69 -37.63 13.89
C ALA A 7 -26.27 -37.05 12.53
N SER A 8 -26.74 -35.84 12.25
CA SER A 8 -26.09 -34.96 11.27
C SER A 8 -24.60 -35.07 11.56
N ALA A 9 -23.85 -35.78 10.72
CA ALA A 9 -22.42 -35.91 10.87
C ALA A 9 -21.88 -34.47 10.90
N MET A 10 -21.52 -33.99 12.09
CA MET A 10 -20.76 -32.77 12.21
C MET A 10 -19.48 -33.08 11.47
N SER A 11 -19.36 -32.60 10.25
CA SER A 11 -18.12 -32.74 9.50
C SER A 11 -17.07 -31.98 10.29
N ASP A 12 -16.07 -32.68 10.81
CA ASP A 12 -14.97 -32.05 11.50
C ASP A 12 -14.22 -31.14 10.52
N LEU A 13 -13.81 -29.96 10.99
CA LEU A 13 -12.96 -29.07 10.19
C LEU A 13 -11.73 -29.83 9.69
N ILE A 14 -11.03 -30.52 10.58
CA ILE A 14 -9.92 -31.41 10.22
C ILE A 14 -10.22 -32.78 10.83
N PRO A 15 -10.38 -33.84 10.02
CA PRO A 15 -10.71 -35.17 10.54
C PRO A 15 -9.74 -35.63 11.62
N GLY A 16 -10.28 -35.98 12.78
CA GLY A 16 -9.49 -36.48 13.92
C GLY A 16 -8.85 -35.42 14.81
N LEU A 17 -9.12 -34.12 14.57
CA LEU A 17 -8.72 -33.04 15.48
C LEU A 17 -9.94 -32.43 16.18
N PRO A 18 -9.82 -32.03 17.47
CA PRO A 18 -10.79 -31.16 18.09
C PRO A 18 -10.97 -29.85 17.32
N GLU A 19 -12.19 -29.32 17.26
CA GLU A 19 -12.52 -28.13 16.45
C GLU A 19 -11.66 -26.91 16.79
N GLU A 20 -11.37 -26.69 18.07
CA GLU A 20 -10.49 -25.60 18.53
C GLU A 20 -9.06 -25.73 17.98
N VAL A 21 -8.51 -26.94 17.98
CA VAL A 21 -7.17 -27.22 17.43
C VAL A 21 -7.17 -27.05 15.91
N ALA A 22 -8.23 -27.51 15.25
CA ALA A 22 -8.40 -27.32 13.81
C ALA A 22 -8.44 -25.83 13.43
N ARG A 23 -9.16 -25.00 14.18
CA ARG A 23 -9.16 -23.53 13.99
C ARG A 23 -7.80 -22.93 14.23
N GLU A 24 -7.11 -23.32 15.30
CA GLU A 24 -5.74 -22.88 15.60
C GLU A 24 -4.78 -23.19 14.44
N CYS A 25 -4.92 -24.37 13.81
CA CYS A 25 -4.16 -24.69 12.60
C CYS A 25 -4.49 -23.77 11.42
N LEU A 26 -5.78 -23.49 11.17
CA LEU A 26 -6.22 -22.66 10.05
C LEU A 26 -5.79 -21.20 10.21
N ILE A 27 -5.85 -20.63 11.41
CA ILE A 27 -5.42 -19.24 11.64
C ILE A 27 -3.92 -19.04 11.46
N ARG A 28 -3.10 -20.10 11.45
CA ARG A 28 -1.65 -20.01 11.18
C ARG A 28 -1.32 -19.95 9.69
N VAL A 29 -2.27 -20.28 8.82
CA VAL A 29 -2.07 -20.22 7.37
C VAL A 29 -1.87 -18.76 6.93
N GLY A 30 -0.85 -18.51 6.12
CA GLY A 30 -0.57 -17.17 5.57
C GLY A 30 -1.56 -16.76 4.48
N PHE A 31 -1.69 -15.45 4.22
CA PHE A 31 -2.59 -14.94 3.18
C PHE A 31 -2.21 -15.38 1.77
N ASP A 32 -0.94 -15.71 1.55
CA ASP A 32 -0.43 -16.32 0.32
C ASP A 32 -1.02 -17.73 0.05
N GLN A 33 -1.49 -18.42 1.10
CA GLN A 33 -2.04 -19.77 1.02
C GLN A 33 -3.57 -19.82 1.17
N LEU A 34 -4.21 -18.73 1.59
CA LEU A 34 -5.68 -18.64 1.71
C LEU A 34 -6.44 -19.05 0.44
N PRO A 35 -6.00 -18.70 -0.79
CA PRO A 35 -6.67 -19.14 -2.01
C PRO A 35 -6.68 -20.67 -2.18
N ALA A 36 -5.63 -21.34 -1.71
CA ALA A 36 -5.56 -22.80 -1.73
C ALA A 36 -6.46 -23.40 -0.64
N VAL A 37 -6.36 -22.88 0.59
CA VAL A 37 -7.17 -23.33 1.74
C VAL A 37 -8.67 -23.25 1.47
N ARG A 38 -9.15 -22.18 0.84
CA ARG A 38 -10.56 -22.03 0.47
C ARG A 38 -11.08 -23.04 -0.54
N ARG A 39 -10.19 -23.69 -1.30
CA ARG A 39 -10.56 -24.69 -2.31
C ARG A 39 -10.59 -26.12 -1.74
N ILE A 40 -10.08 -26.33 -0.52
CA ILE A 40 -9.97 -27.66 0.09
C ILE A 40 -11.35 -28.20 0.46
N SER A 41 -12.17 -27.43 1.18
CA SER A 41 -13.53 -27.85 1.56
C SER A 41 -14.44 -26.63 1.78
N ARG A 42 -15.76 -26.86 1.78
CA ARG A 42 -16.76 -25.82 2.10
C ARG A 42 -16.53 -25.26 3.50
N GLN A 43 -16.20 -26.11 4.47
CA GLN A 43 -16.02 -25.69 5.86
C GLN A 43 -14.75 -24.85 6.05
N TRP A 44 -13.64 -25.23 5.40
CA TRP A 44 -12.42 -24.43 5.45
C TRP A 44 -12.64 -23.07 4.81
N LYS A 45 -13.38 -23.03 3.70
CA LYS A 45 -13.79 -21.79 3.07
C LYS A 45 -14.61 -20.92 4.03
N GLU A 46 -15.66 -21.47 4.64
CA GLU A 46 -16.50 -20.75 5.61
C GLU A 46 -15.68 -20.22 6.80
N GLU A 47 -14.73 -21.02 7.32
CA GLU A 47 -13.89 -20.65 8.46
C GLU A 47 -12.96 -19.48 8.13
N VAL A 48 -12.24 -19.51 7.00
CA VAL A 48 -11.30 -18.44 6.64
C VAL A 48 -11.98 -17.20 6.03
N GLU A 49 -13.22 -17.33 5.57
CA GLU A 49 -14.08 -16.20 5.18
C GLU A 49 -14.78 -15.55 6.38
N SER A 50 -14.75 -16.20 7.55
CA SER A 50 -15.44 -15.70 8.74
C SER A 50 -14.80 -14.40 9.27
N PRO A 51 -15.60 -13.50 9.87
CA PRO A 51 -15.08 -12.35 10.61
C PRO A 51 -14.13 -12.73 11.75
N ASP A 52 -14.25 -13.96 12.24
CA ASP A 52 -13.55 -14.46 13.41
C ASP A 52 -12.10 -14.79 13.07
N TYR A 53 -11.84 -15.26 11.85
CA TYR A 53 -10.51 -15.59 11.36
C TYR A 53 -9.48 -14.48 11.60
N GLY A 54 -9.78 -13.28 11.08
CA GLY A 54 -8.87 -12.12 11.22
C GLY A 54 -8.80 -11.55 12.64
N ARG A 55 -9.83 -11.80 13.47
CA ARG A 55 -9.85 -11.40 14.88
C ARG A 55 -8.99 -12.34 15.73
N LEU A 56 -9.10 -13.65 15.52
CA LEU A 56 -8.31 -14.66 16.20
C LEU A 56 -6.82 -14.54 15.85
N ARG A 57 -6.50 -14.35 14.57
CA ARG A 57 -5.11 -14.06 14.14
C ARG A 57 -4.50 -12.87 14.87
N ARG A 58 -5.28 -11.79 15.07
CA ARG A 58 -4.81 -10.63 15.84
C ARG A 58 -4.64 -10.95 17.32
N ALA A 59 -5.59 -11.67 17.92
CA ALA A 59 -5.54 -12.05 19.33
C ALA A 59 -4.31 -12.93 19.65
N GLU A 60 -3.94 -13.83 18.74
CA GLU A 60 -2.78 -14.72 18.86
C GLU A 60 -1.46 -14.08 18.38
N GLY A 61 -1.47 -12.79 18.00
CA GLY A 61 -0.27 -12.10 17.50
C GLY A 61 0.26 -12.65 16.17
N LEU A 62 -0.58 -13.35 15.41
CA LEU A 62 -0.28 -13.89 14.08
C LEU A 62 -0.51 -12.88 12.96
N ALA A 63 -1.28 -11.82 13.22
CA ALA A 63 -1.47 -10.71 12.29
C ALA A 63 -0.21 -9.82 12.26
N ARG A 64 0.29 -9.53 11.06
CA ARG A 64 1.59 -8.87 10.86
C ARG A 64 1.49 -7.69 9.90
N PRO A 65 2.29 -6.63 10.12
CA PRO A 65 2.39 -5.55 9.16
C PRO A 65 3.07 -6.07 7.87
N VAL A 66 2.50 -5.73 6.73
CA VAL A 66 3.05 -5.98 5.40
C VAL A 66 3.06 -4.67 4.63
N VAL A 67 4.17 -4.36 3.97
CA VAL A 67 4.28 -3.18 3.11
C VAL A 67 4.01 -3.61 1.68
N ALA A 68 2.94 -3.09 1.08
CA ALA A 68 2.64 -3.27 -0.33
C ALA A 68 3.21 -2.10 -1.13
N MET A 69 3.96 -2.39 -2.18
CA MET A 69 4.74 -1.43 -2.96
C MET A 69 4.45 -1.58 -4.44
N VAL A 70 4.29 -0.46 -5.12
CA VAL A 70 4.33 -0.39 -6.58
C VAL A 70 5.78 -0.17 -6.97
N GLN A 71 6.43 -1.24 -7.40
CA GLN A 71 7.88 -1.29 -7.62
C GLN A 71 8.22 -1.60 -9.08
N ALA A 72 9.15 -0.85 -9.64
CA ALA A 72 9.71 -1.11 -10.96
C ALA A 72 10.46 -2.45 -10.95
N GLN A 73 10.29 -3.25 -11.99
CA GLN A 73 11.12 -4.41 -12.24
C GLN A 73 12.50 -3.94 -12.70
N PRO A 74 13.59 -4.34 -12.03
CA PRO A 74 14.94 -4.08 -12.54
C PRO A 74 15.08 -4.66 -13.95
N GLU A 75 15.72 -3.94 -14.87
CA GLU A 75 16.01 -4.46 -16.20
C GLU A 75 16.93 -5.68 -16.06
N HIS A 76 16.48 -6.84 -16.57
CA HIS A 76 17.34 -8.01 -16.67
C HIS A 76 18.42 -7.73 -17.72
N VAL A 77 19.60 -7.29 -17.28
CA VAL A 77 20.79 -7.32 -18.14
C VAL A 77 21.29 -8.76 -18.16
N GLU A 78 20.86 -9.55 -19.14
CA GLU A 78 21.60 -10.78 -19.46
C GLU A 78 23.02 -10.38 -19.90
N PRO A 79 24.09 -11.02 -19.39
CA PRO A 79 25.45 -10.75 -19.83
C PRO A 79 25.66 -11.32 -21.24
N GLY A 80 25.13 -10.65 -22.26
CA GLY A 80 25.49 -10.85 -23.66
C GLY A 80 26.84 -10.19 -23.97
N PRO A 81 27.58 -10.66 -25.00
CA PRO A 81 28.92 -10.17 -25.27
C PRO A 81 28.87 -8.71 -25.76
N ALA A 82 29.31 -7.81 -24.89
CA ALA A 82 29.81 -6.46 -25.15
C ALA A 82 29.10 -5.66 -26.28
N GLN A 83 27.95 -5.03 -25.97
CA GLN A 83 27.57 -3.81 -26.68
C GLN A 83 28.29 -2.61 -26.06
N LYS A 84 29.54 -2.41 -26.48
CA LYS A 84 30.18 -1.09 -26.42
C LYS A 84 29.46 -0.20 -27.44
N HIS A 85 29.04 0.98 -26.99
CA HIS A 85 28.33 2.06 -27.72
C HIS A 85 26.81 2.09 -27.54
N ALA A 86 26.36 2.66 -26.42
CA ALA A 86 25.15 3.48 -26.38
C ALA A 86 25.27 4.51 -25.24
N SER A 87 26.06 5.56 -25.46
CA SER A 87 25.93 6.83 -24.75
C SER A 87 25.07 7.77 -25.60
N ALA A 88 24.12 8.45 -24.97
CA ALA A 88 23.33 9.56 -25.50
C ALA A 88 22.27 9.21 -26.57
N SER A 89 21.13 8.69 -26.09
CA SER A 89 19.82 8.81 -26.76
C SER A 89 18.69 8.50 -25.75
N ALA A 90 18.63 9.27 -24.64
CA ALA A 90 17.49 9.27 -23.71
C ALA A 90 16.53 10.43 -24.03
N ALA A 91 16.41 10.80 -25.30
CA ALA A 91 15.42 11.74 -25.80
C ALA A 91 14.62 10.99 -26.88
N ASN A 92 13.36 10.71 -26.59
CA ASN A 92 12.37 9.97 -27.38
C ASN A 92 12.51 8.44 -27.37
N GLY A 93 11.80 7.81 -26.43
CA GLY A 93 11.56 6.36 -26.41
C GLY A 93 12.22 5.64 -25.23
N GLY A 94 12.01 6.13 -24.00
CA GLY A 94 12.46 5.40 -22.81
C GLY A 94 11.68 4.09 -22.66
N SER A 95 12.39 2.98 -22.47
CA SER A 95 11.85 1.73 -21.93
C SER A 95 11.01 2.10 -20.70
N ALA A 96 9.68 1.99 -20.80
CA ALA A 96 8.80 2.33 -19.70
C ALA A 96 9.08 1.34 -18.56
N ASN A 97 9.56 1.84 -17.42
CA ASN A 97 9.75 1.01 -16.23
C ASN A 97 8.48 0.18 -15.99
N ASN A 98 8.60 -1.14 -16.06
CA ASN A 98 7.48 -2.04 -15.83
C ASN A 98 7.24 -2.14 -14.31
N TYR A 99 6.11 -1.61 -13.83
CA TYR A 99 5.78 -1.61 -12.41
C TYR A 99 4.94 -2.82 -12.04
N ARG A 100 5.28 -3.47 -10.94
CA ARG A 100 4.53 -4.58 -10.34
C ARG A 100 4.21 -4.30 -8.88
N MET A 101 3.22 -5.02 -8.35
CA MET A 101 2.89 -4.98 -6.93
C MET A 101 3.76 -5.98 -6.19
N VAL A 102 4.46 -5.53 -5.15
CA VAL A 102 5.37 -6.32 -4.32
C VAL A 102 4.98 -6.17 -2.86
N LEU A 103 5.02 -7.29 -2.12
CA LEU A 103 4.82 -7.32 -0.68
C LEU A 103 6.17 -7.53 0.02
N LEU A 104 6.38 -6.79 1.09
CA LEU A 104 7.45 -6.98 2.05
C LEU A 104 6.85 -7.24 3.42
N ASP A 105 7.17 -8.39 4.03
CA ASP A 105 7.09 -8.56 5.48
C ASP A 105 8.37 -7.96 6.10
N PRO A 106 8.30 -6.76 6.73
CA PRO A 106 9.47 -6.10 7.28
C PRO A 106 10.00 -6.78 8.56
N VAL A 107 9.24 -7.71 9.15
CA VAL A 107 9.62 -8.44 10.36
C VAL A 107 10.45 -9.66 10.01
N GLU A 108 10.00 -10.45 9.03
CA GLU A 108 10.72 -11.65 8.56
C GLU A 108 11.69 -11.36 7.40
N GLY A 109 11.57 -10.20 6.75
CA GLY A 109 12.34 -9.89 5.55
C GLY A 109 11.89 -10.70 4.32
N ARG A 110 10.62 -11.12 4.28
CA ARG A 110 10.05 -11.92 3.19
C ARG A 110 9.52 -11.01 2.08
N TRP A 111 9.93 -11.27 0.85
CA TRP A 111 9.51 -10.55 -0.34
C TRP A 111 8.66 -11.44 -1.24
N ALA A 112 7.57 -10.91 -1.78
CA ALA A 112 6.71 -11.66 -2.69
C ALA A 112 6.06 -10.73 -3.74
N PRO A 113 6.15 -11.04 -5.05
CA PRO A 113 5.36 -10.34 -6.05
C PRO A 113 3.89 -10.79 -5.98
N LEU A 114 2.97 -9.89 -6.30
CA LEU A 114 1.58 -10.25 -6.57
C LEU A 114 1.36 -10.57 -8.06
N PRO A 115 0.26 -11.28 -8.39
CA PRO A 115 -0.10 -11.53 -9.78
C PRO A 115 -0.21 -10.24 -10.60
N VAL A 116 0.02 -10.36 -11.90
CA VAL A 116 -0.10 -9.25 -12.86
C VAL A 116 -1.55 -8.76 -12.91
N LEU A 117 -1.72 -7.46 -13.15
CA LEU A 117 -3.04 -6.87 -13.34
C LEU A 117 -3.75 -7.43 -14.58
N PRO A 118 -5.07 -7.68 -14.50
CA PRO A 118 -5.84 -8.14 -15.65
C PRO A 118 -6.01 -7.00 -16.66
N GLY A 119 -5.79 -7.30 -17.94
CA GLY A 119 -6.07 -6.38 -19.04
C GLY A 119 -5.05 -5.24 -19.22
N THR A 120 -3.88 -5.32 -18.60
CA THR A 120 -2.76 -4.39 -18.84
C THR A 120 -1.65 -5.07 -19.64
N THR A 121 -0.70 -4.28 -20.17
CA THR A 121 0.52 -4.75 -20.85
C THR A 121 1.53 -5.43 -19.91
N GLY A 122 1.12 -5.77 -18.68
CA GLY A 122 1.96 -6.37 -17.65
C GLY A 122 2.44 -5.39 -16.58
N SER A 123 2.23 -4.08 -16.79
CA SER A 123 2.64 -3.01 -15.88
C SER A 123 1.46 -2.37 -15.15
N LEU A 124 1.71 -1.92 -13.92
CA LEU A 124 0.84 -1.01 -13.18
C LEU A 124 0.88 0.41 -13.78
N PRO A 125 -0.22 1.18 -13.70
CA PRO A 125 -0.21 2.57 -14.15
C PRO A 125 0.88 3.38 -13.43
N LEU A 126 1.55 4.25 -14.16
CA LEU A 126 2.54 5.18 -13.60
C LEU A 126 1.83 6.13 -12.64
N PHE A 127 2.47 6.50 -11.54
CA PHE A 127 1.92 7.41 -10.53
C PHE A 127 0.57 6.97 -9.92
N CYS A 128 0.18 5.70 -10.06
CA CYS A 128 -1.04 5.18 -9.46
C CYS A 128 -0.97 5.32 -7.92
N GLN A 129 -2.11 5.58 -7.31
CA GLN A 129 -2.24 5.54 -5.86
C GLN A 129 -2.56 4.12 -5.40
N VAL A 130 -2.05 3.73 -4.23
CA VAL A 130 -2.34 2.43 -3.62
C VAL A 130 -2.86 2.63 -2.20
N ALA A 131 -3.93 1.91 -1.87
CA ALA A 131 -4.52 1.91 -0.53
C ALA A 131 -4.82 0.48 -0.08
N ALA A 132 -4.55 0.19 1.19
CA ALA A 132 -4.98 -1.05 1.83
C ALA A 132 -6.27 -0.81 2.59
N VAL A 133 -7.26 -1.69 2.40
CA VAL A 133 -8.53 -1.62 3.11
C VAL A 133 -8.84 -2.91 3.85
N ASP A 134 -9.44 -2.76 5.02
CA ASP A 134 -10.16 -3.81 5.71
C ASP A 134 -11.63 -3.70 5.29
N GLY A 135 -12.04 -4.58 4.37
CA GLY A 135 -13.42 -4.67 3.92
C GLY A 135 -14.34 -5.32 4.95
N ALA A 136 -15.59 -5.50 4.55
CA ALA A 136 -16.60 -6.23 5.31
C ALA A 136 -16.04 -7.59 5.77
N GLN A 137 -16.39 -7.96 7.00
CA GLN A 137 -15.96 -9.23 7.63
C GLN A 137 -14.43 -9.36 7.78
N GLY A 138 -13.68 -8.25 7.76
CA GLY A 138 -12.23 -8.26 7.95
C GLY A 138 -11.44 -8.66 6.70
N ARG A 139 -12.09 -8.64 5.52
CA ARG A 139 -11.49 -9.03 4.25
C ARG A 139 -10.40 -8.04 3.83
N LYS A 140 -9.15 -8.50 3.78
CA LYS A 140 -7.99 -7.68 3.42
C LYS A 140 -7.93 -7.47 1.91
N ARG A 141 -7.81 -6.21 1.47
CA ARG A 141 -7.68 -5.87 0.05
C ARG A 141 -6.66 -4.77 -0.20
N LEU A 142 -6.07 -4.79 -1.39
CA LEU A 142 -5.34 -3.66 -1.96
C LEU A 142 -6.18 -3.05 -3.07
N VAL A 143 -6.19 -1.72 -3.13
CA VAL A 143 -6.84 -0.95 -4.17
C VAL A 143 -5.79 -0.11 -4.87
N VAL A 144 -5.65 -0.29 -6.18
CA VAL A 144 -4.85 0.56 -7.06
C VAL A 144 -5.79 1.48 -7.80
N VAL A 145 -5.53 2.79 -7.76
CA VAL A 145 -6.44 3.82 -8.27
C VAL A 145 -5.69 4.79 -9.18
N GLY A 146 -6.22 4.98 -10.39
CA GLY A 146 -5.78 5.99 -11.34
C GLY A 146 -4.31 5.86 -11.73
N GLY A 147 -3.66 7.01 -11.93
CA GLY A 147 -2.32 7.08 -12.51
C GLY A 147 -2.39 7.28 -14.02
N TRP A 148 -1.29 6.99 -14.71
CA TRP A 148 -1.17 7.13 -16.15
C TRP A 148 -0.92 5.78 -16.79
N ASP A 149 -1.57 5.55 -17.92
CA ASP A 149 -1.32 4.38 -18.73
C ASP A 149 0.15 4.35 -19.18
N PRO A 150 0.91 3.26 -18.94
CA PRO A 150 2.35 3.22 -19.23
C PRO A 150 2.71 3.34 -20.71
N GLU A 151 1.77 3.09 -21.62
CA GLU A 151 2.01 3.12 -23.07
C GLU A 151 1.60 4.46 -23.68
N SER A 152 0.37 4.90 -23.41
CA SER A 152 -0.18 6.14 -23.95
C SER A 152 0.17 7.39 -23.13
N TRP A 153 0.68 7.22 -21.89
CA TRP A 153 0.95 8.29 -20.93
C TRP A 153 -0.29 9.13 -20.56
N ALA A 154 -1.48 8.67 -20.94
CA ALA A 154 -2.72 9.35 -20.65
C ALA A 154 -3.17 9.02 -19.21
N PRO A 155 -3.73 9.99 -18.47
CA PRO A 155 -4.35 9.72 -17.18
C PRO A 155 -5.46 8.67 -17.32
N THR A 156 -5.60 7.79 -16.34
CA THR A 156 -6.65 6.76 -16.29
C THR A 156 -7.53 6.92 -15.06
N ASP A 157 -8.78 6.51 -15.20
CA ASP A 157 -9.78 6.38 -14.14
C ASP A 157 -9.85 4.96 -13.57
N SER A 158 -8.95 4.07 -14.01
CA SER A 158 -9.03 2.64 -13.69
C SER A 158 -8.83 2.37 -12.20
N VAL A 159 -9.60 1.40 -11.70
CA VAL A 159 -9.50 0.87 -10.34
C VAL A 159 -9.26 -0.63 -10.42
N TYR A 160 -8.29 -1.11 -9.66
CA TYR A 160 -8.02 -2.53 -9.51
C TYR A 160 -8.03 -2.91 -8.04
N VAL A 161 -8.73 -3.99 -7.72
CA VAL A 161 -8.87 -4.49 -6.35
C VAL A 161 -8.26 -5.88 -6.27
N TYR A 162 -7.20 -6.02 -5.48
CA TYR A 162 -6.65 -7.33 -5.12
C TYR A 162 -7.28 -7.80 -3.84
N ASP A 163 -7.70 -9.04 -3.85
CA ASP A 163 -8.31 -9.66 -2.69
C ASP A 163 -7.47 -10.83 -2.22
N PHE A 164 -6.89 -10.71 -1.02
CA PHE A 164 -5.96 -11.71 -0.51
C PHE A 164 -6.63 -13.06 -0.21
N LEU A 165 -7.95 -13.04 0.03
CA LEU A 165 -8.72 -14.25 0.29
C LEU A 165 -8.89 -15.07 -1.00
N THR A 166 -9.08 -14.41 -2.14
CA THR A 166 -9.17 -15.09 -3.45
C THR A 166 -7.83 -15.22 -4.16
N GLY A 167 -6.83 -14.41 -3.77
CA GLY A 167 -5.53 -14.35 -4.42
C GLY A 167 -5.61 -13.81 -5.84
N ALA A 168 -6.56 -12.91 -6.10
CA ALA A 168 -6.90 -12.48 -7.45
C ALA A 168 -7.22 -10.99 -7.49
N TRP A 169 -6.85 -10.37 -8.61
CA TRP A 169 -7.28 -9.03 -8.98
C TRP A 169 -8.64 -9.07 -9.66
N ARG A 170 -9.43 -8.03 -9.43
CA ARG A 170 -10.58 -7.66 -10.26
C ARG A 170 -10.46 -6.20 -10.68
N ARG A 171 -11.06 -5.86 -11.82
CA ARG A 171 -11.33 -4.46 -12.16
C ARG A 171 -12.51 -3.98 -11.33
N GLY A 172 -12.41 -2.78 -10.75
CA GLY A 172 -13.49 -2.12 -10.04
C GLY A 172 -14.21 -1.09 -10.89
N ALA A 173 -15.25 -0.48 -10.32
CA ALA A 173 -15.91 0.65 -10.96
C ALA A 173 -14.90 1.78 -11.24
N PRO A 174 -14.85 2.32 -12.47
CA PRO A 174 -13.93 3.40 -12.82
C PRO A 174 -14.25 4.66 -12.01
N MET A 175 -13.21 5.45 -11.70
CA MET A 175 -13.37 6.72 -11.00
C MET A 175 -14.23 7.69 -11.83
N PRO A 176 -15.34 8.20 -11.30
CA PRO A 176 -16.18 9.12 -12.05
C PRO A 176 -15.59 10.54 -12.14
N GLY A 177 -16.05 11.29 -13.13
CA GLY A 177 -15.65 12.68 -13.35
C GLY A 177 -14.50 12.83 -14.35
N PRO A 178 -13.85 14.01 -14.39
CA PRO A 178 -12.70 14.21 -15.27
C PRO A 178 -11.57 13.25 -14.88
N ARG A 179 -10.81 12.79 -15.88
CA ARG A 179 -9.58 12.05 -15.63
C ARG A 179 -8.64 12.94 -14.81
N ARG A 180 -8.04 12.38 -13.76
CA ARG A 180 -7.24 13.15 -12.81
C ARG A 180 -5.88 12.52 -12.54
N SER A 181 -4.91 13.39 -12.26
CA SER A 181 -3.55 12.99 -11.90
C SER A 181 -3.15 13.54 -10.54
N PHE A 182 -2.18 12.90 -9.88
CA PHE A 182 -1.54 13.37 -8.65
C PHE A 182 -2.49 13.78 -7.51
N PHE A 183 -3.60 13.07 -7.36
CA PHE A 183 -4.57 13.30 -6.28
C PHE A 183 -4.15 12.65 -4.96
N ALA A 184 -4.65 13.20 -3.86
CA ALA A 184 -4.51 12.62 -2.53
C ALA A 184 -5.32 11.33 -2.42
N THR A 185 -4.76 10.30 -1.76
CA THR A 185 -5.48 9.04 -1.47
C THR A 185 -5.23 8.59 -0.03
N ALA A 186 -6.25 8.08 0.64
CA ALA A 186 -6.10 7.33 1.90
C ALA A 186 -7.26 6.34 2.12
N ALA A 187 -6.99 5.26 2.83
CA ALA A 187 -8.03 4.36 3.32
C ALA A 187 -8.53 4.79 4.70
N VAL A 188 -9.84 4.87 4.87
CA VAL A 188 -10.50 5.18 6.14
C VAL A 188 -11.69 4.24 6.32
N ARG A 189 -11.65 3.40 7.36
CA ARG A 189 -12.75 2.50 7.75
C ARG A 189 -13.28 1.64 6.58
N GLY A 190 -12.37 1.04 5.82
CA GLY A 190 -12.70 0.15 4.69
C GLY A 190 -12.98 0.86 3.35
N VAL A 191 -13.06 2.19 3.35
CA VAL A 191 -13.35 3.01 2.17
C VAL A 191 -12.08 3.71 1.69
N VAL A 192 -11.88 3.79 0.38
CA VAL A 192 -10.77 4.55 -0.24
C VAL A 192 -11.26 5.93 -0.60
N TYR A 193 -10.59 6.97 -0.08
CA TYR A 193 -10.90 8.35 -0.38
C TYR A 193 -9.89 8.90 -1.37
N VAL A 194 -10.36 9.70 -2.33
CA VAL A 194 -9.54 10.47 -3.26
C VAL A 194 -9.95 11.95 -3.23
N ALA A 195 -9.00 12.87 -3.34
CA ALA A 195 -9.29 14.30 -3.39
C ALA A 195 -8.22 15.10 -4.14
N GLY A 196 -8.65 16.15 -4.82
CA GLY A 196 -7.76 17.03 -5.56
C GLY A 196 -7.09 16.35 -6.75
N GLY A 197 -5.84 16.72 -6.99
CA GLY A 197 -5.12 16.45 -8.23
C GLY A 197 -5.46 17.49 -9.30
N HIS A 198 -5.10 17.21 -10.55
CA HIS A 198 -5.47 18.04 -11.70
C HIS A 198 -6.14 17.25 -12.82
N ASP A 199 -6.97 17.95 -13.62
CA ASP A 199 -7.56 17.43 -14.86
C ASP A 199 -6.58 17.44 -16.04
N GLU A 200 -7.04 17.02 -17.22
CA GLU A 200 -6.21 16.93 -18.43
C GLU A 200 -5.70 18.31 -18.89
N GLU A 201 -6.44 19.38 -18.58
CA GLU A 201 -6.10 20.78 -18.82
C GLU A 201 -5.20 21.39 -17.72
N LYS A 202 -4.77 20.60 -16.73
CA LYS A 202 -3.92 21.03 -15.59
C LYS A 202 -4.61 22.00 -14.63
N ASN A 203 -5.94 22.01 -14.60
CA ASN A 203 -6.68 22.71 -13.56
C ASN A 203 -6.72 21.85 -12.29
N ALA A 204 -6.32 22.44 -11.17
CA ALA A 204 -6.36 21.84 -9.87
C ALA A 204 -7.82 21.61 -9.46
N LEU A 205 -8.07 20.48 -8.80
CA LEU A 205 -9.43 20.05 -8.46
C LEU A 205 -9.70 20.32 -6.98
N ARG A 206 -10.94 20.74 -6.70
CA ARG A 206 -11.50 20.73 -5.33
C ARG A 206 -12.30 19.47 -5.01
N SER A 207 -12.64 18.69 -6.04
CA SER A 207 -13.55 17.55 -5.91
C SER A 207 -12.92 16.39 -5.16
N ALA A 208 -13.76 15.72 -4.37
CA ALA A 208 -13.40 14.54 -3.60
C ALA A 208 -14.41 13.41 -3.81
N LEU A 209 -13.94 12.18 -3.78
CA LEU A 209 -14.75 10.98 -3.97
C LEU A 209 -14.37 9.92 -2.93
N ALA A 210 -15.33 9.06 -2.61
CA ALA A 210 -15.14 7.88 -1.78
C ALA A 210 -15.49 6.63 -2.60
N TYR A 211 -14.63 5.62 -2.56
CA TYR A 211 -14.83 4.34 -3.20
C TYR A 211 -14.98 3.25 -2.15
N ASP A 212 -16.09 2.52 -2.22
CA ASP A 212 -16.34 1.34 -1.41
C ASP A 212 -15.97 0.08 -2.23
N PRO A 213 -14.90 -0.64 -1.86
CA PRO A 213 -14.47 -1.83 -2.59
C PRO A 213 -15.36 -3.06 -2.38
N ASP A 214 -16.22 -3.07 -1.36
CA ASP A 214 -17.22 -4.12 -1.14
C ASP A 214 -18.45 -3.89 -2.01
N ALA A 215 -18.94 -2.65 -2.06
CA ALA A 215 -20.06 -2.27 -2.92
C ALA A 215 -19.67 -2.06 -4.40
N ASP A 216 -18.37 -1.95 -4.68
CA ASP A 216 -17.82 -1.61 -6.00
C ASP A 216 -18.41 -0.30 -6.54
N ALA A 217 -18.54 0.70 -5.67
CA ALA A 217 -19.27 1.92 -5.97
C ALA A 217 -18.53 3.17 -5.48
N TRP A 218 -18.68 4.24 -6.26
CA TRP A 218 -18.19 5.57 -5.93
C TRP A 218 -19.32 6.43 -5.38
N ALA A 219 -18.99 7.25 -4.38
CA ALA A 219 -19.84 8.31 -3.85
C ALA A 219 -19.10 9.65 -3.98
N ALA A 220 -19.80 10.67 -4.47
CA ALA A 220 -19.30 12.03 -4.45
C ALA A 220 -19.30 12.57 -3.02
N LEU A 221 -18.25 13.31 -2.68
CA LEU A 221 -18.15 14.04 -1.42
C LEU A 221 -18.33 15.54 -1.67
N PRO A 222 -18.64 16.32 -0.63
CA PRO A 222 -18.54 17.77 -0.73
C PRO A 222 -17.16 18.20 -1.22
N ASP A 223 -17.14 19.21 -2.09
CA ASP A 223 -15.90 19.80 -2.56
C ASP A 223 -15.08 20.38 -1.40
N MET A 224 -13.75 20.31 -1.51
CA MET A 224 -12.84 21.04 -0.64
C MET A 224 -13.05 22.54 -0.79
N ALA A 225 -12.68 23.30 0.24
CA ALA A 225 -12.74 24.76 0.22
C ALA A 225 -11.80 25.37 -0.84
N GLU A 226 -10.70 24.69 -1.13
CA GLU A 226 -9.66 25.11 -2.08
C GLU A 226 -9.34 23.94 -3.01
N GLU A 227 -8.97 24.29 -4.25
CA GLU A 227 -8.36 23.34 -5.17
C GLU A 227 -6.94 22.97 -4.72
N ARG A 228 -6.53 21.72 -4.99
CA ARG A 228 -5.21 21.23 -4.61
C ARG A 228 -4.68 20.29 -5.67
N ASP A 229 -3.59 20.68 -6.34
CA ASP A 229 -2.76 19.78 -7.15
C ASP A 229 -1.59 19.21 -6.33
N GLU A 230 -1.22 17.96 -6.60
CA GLU A 230 -0.25 17.16 -5.84
C GLU A 230 -0.46 17.10 -4.30
N PRO A 231 -1.71 17.07 -3.76
CA PRO A 231 -1.91 16.95 -2.33
C PRO A 231 -1.58 15.54 -1.81
N ARG A 232 -1.39 15.42 -0.49
CA ARG A 232 -1.28 14.13 0.19
C ARG A 232 -2.52 13.82 1.01
N GLY A 233 -2.95 12.56 0.92
CA GLY A 233 -4.01 11.99 1.76
C GLY A 233 -3.46 11.33 3.01
N LEU A 234 -4.09 11.56 4.15
CA LEU A 234 -3.75 10.93 5.44
C LEU A 234 -5.01 10.45 6.15
N CYS A 235 -4.92 9.31 6.84
CA CYS A 235 -5.95 8.84 7.77
C CYS A 235 -5.55 9.26 9.20
N VAL A 236 -6.27 10.23 9.78
CA VAL A 236 -6.00 10.74 11.13
C VAL A 236 -7.26 10.66 11.97
N GLY A 237 -7.22 9.90 13.06
CA GLY A 237 -8.37 9.76 13.96
C GLY A 237 -9.64 9.26 13.25
N GLY A 238 -9.49 8.38 12.26
CA GLY A 238 -10.61 7.86 11.46
C GLY A 238 -11.24 8.88 10.51
N ARG A 239 -10.51 9.94 10.14
CA ARG A 239 -10.91 10.95 9.15
C ARG A 239 -9.90 11.00 8.01
N PHE A 240 -10.39 11.36 6.82
CA PHE A 240 -9.56 11.65 5.67
C PHE A 240 -9.11 13.11 5.72
N LEU A 241 -7.81 13.34 5.83
CA LEU A 241 -7.20 14.67 5.80
C LEU A 241 -6.41 14.83 4.49
N VAL A 242 -6.63 15.95 3.81
CA VAL A 242 -5.90 16.34 2.61
C VAL A 242 -4.95 17.48 2.99
N VAL A 243 -3.64 17.27 2.79
CA VAL A 243 -2.60 18.23 3.20
C VAL A 243 -1.70 18.61 2.03
N GLY A 244 -1.26 19.87 2.03
CA GLY A 244 -0.40 20.43 1.00
C GLY A 244 -1.13 20.58 -0.34
N GLY A 245 -0.34 20.55 -1.40
CA GLY A 245 -0.79 20.86 -2.76
C GLY A 245 -0.96 22.37 -3.00
N TYR A 246 -1.07 22.73 -4.28
CA TYR A 246 -1.11 24.11 -4.75
C TYR A 246 -2.26 24.34 -5.75
N PRO A 247 -2.79 25.58 -5.85
CA PRO A 247 -3.74 25.93 -6.91
C PRO A 247 -3.03 26.08 -8.27
N THR A 248 -3.79 26.13 -9.37
CA THR A 248 -3.22 26.22 -10.73
C THR A 248 -2.48 27.53 -11.01
N GLN A 249 -2.58 28.54 -10.13
CA GLN A 249 -1.90 29.84 -10.27
C GLN A 249 -1.03 30.15 -9.04
N GLU A 250 0.26 29.81 -9.10
CA GLU A 250 1.41 30.68 -8.77
C GLU A 250 2.73 29.96 -9.14
N SER A 251 3.67 30.74 -9.64
CA SER A 251 4.96 30.36 -10.21
C SER A 251 5.87 29.57 -9.27
N LEU A 252 6.48 28.50 -9.81
CA LEU A 252 7.82 27.98 -9.49
C LEU A 252 8.28 28.13 -8.03
N LEU A 253 7.92 27.11 -7.23
CA LEU A 253 8.71 26.51 -6.14
C LEU A 253 9.60 27.47 -5.33
N GLU A 254 9.08 27.96 -4.20
CA GLU A 254 9.89 28.17 -3.01
C GLU A 254 9.33 27.33 -1.85
N ASP A 255 10.23 26.57 -1.23
CA ASP A 255 10.09 25.69 -0.07
C ASP A 255 9.30 24.36 -0.20
N GLY A 256 10.05 23.38 -0.72
CA GLY A 256 9.74 21.95 -0.75
C GLY A 256 9.68 21.28 0.64
N THR A 257 8.57 21.44 1.35
CA THR A 257 8.07 20.33 2.19
C THR A 257 7.28 19.40 1.28
N CYS A 258 7.91 18.36 0.75
CA CYS A 258 7.18 17.34 -0.01
C CYS A 258 6.29 16.56 0.97
N PRO A 259 4.95 16.71 0.98
CA PRO A 259 4.09 15.98 1.90
C PRO A 259 4.08 14.46 1.60
N ARG A 260 4.73 14.00 0.49
CA ARG A 260 4.82 12.59 0.12
C ARG A 260 5.51 11.73 1.18
N THR A 261 6.37 12.31 2.00
CA THR A 261 7.09 11.61 3.06
C THR A 261 6.42 11.76 4.42
N CYS A 262 5.10 12.00 4.47
CA CYS A 262 4.33 12.05 5.71
C CYS A 262 3.45 10.80 5.88
N CYS A 263 3.42 10.23 7.10
CA CYS A 263 2.53 9.13 7.45
C CYS A 263 2.06 9.21 8.90
N VAL A 264 1.01 8.45 9.22
CA VAL A 264 0.38 8.41 10.55
C VAL A 264 0.54 7.00 11.10
N ALA A 265 0.95 6.89 12.37
CA ALA A 265 1.09 5.61 13.04
C ALA A 265 -0.26 4.91 13.22
N PRO A 266 -0.36 3.60 12.96
CA PRO A 266 -1.57 2.83 13.25
C PRO A 266 -1.95 2.94 14.74
N GLY A 267 -3.23 3.19 15.02
CA GLY A 267 -3.76 3.24 16.38
C GLY A 267 -3.30 4.44 17.24
N ALA A 268 -2.52 5.36 16.68
CA ALA A 268 -2.07 6.57 17.36
C ALA A 268 -2.32 7.81 16.49
N GLU A 269 -2.39 8.98 17.12
CA GLU A 269 -2.41 10.27 16.43
C GLU A 269 -0.98 10.82 16.17
N ARG A 270 0.04 9.96 16.31
CA ARG A 270 1.43 10.33 16.04
C ARG A 270 1.71 10.34 14.54
N MET A 271 2.30 11.43 14.07
CA MET A 271 2.71 11.61 12.68
C MET A 271 4.22 11.51 12.55
N TYR A 272 4.67 10.99 11.41
CA TYR A 272 6.07 10.96 11.02
C TYR A 272 6.25 11.68 9.69
N MET A 273 7.37 12.36 9.53
CA MET A 273 7.74 13.03 8.28
C MET A 273 9.23 12.90 8.03
N LEU A 274 9.64 12.82 6.76
CA LEU A 274 11.05 13.00 6.41
C LEU A 274 11.32 14.46 6.08
N ARG A 275 12.28 15.06 6.79
CA ARG A 275 12.65 16.47 6.67
C ARG A 275 14.16 16.61 6.83
N ASP A 276 14.80 17.27 5.88
CA ASP A 276 16.23 17.59 5.92
C ASP A 276 17.13 16.37 6.20
N GLY A 277 16.81 15.22 5.57
CA GLY A 277 17.54 13.97 5.75
C GLY A 277 17.30 13.26 7.10
N ASN A 278 16.32 13.72 7.87
CA ASN A 278 15.94 13.16 9.17
C ASN A 278 14.51 12.63 9.15
N LEU A 279 14.26 11.58 9.94
CA LEU A 279 12.92 11.22 10.37
C LEU A 279 12.54 12.10 11.55
N VAL A 280 11.48 12.89 11.39
CA VAL A 280 10.88 13.69 12.45
C VAL A 280 9.53 13.10 12.83
N ALA A 281 9.12 13.30 14.08
CA ALA A 281 7.81 12.88 14.57
C ALA A 281 7.10 14.01 15.29
N ARG A 282 5.77 13.97 15.27
CA ARG A 282 4.90 14.86 16.01
C ARG A 282 3.84 14.03 16.72
N ASP A 283 3.82 14.14 18.05
CA ASP A 283 2.81 13.50 18.88
C ASP A 283 1.47 14.23 18.81
N ALA A 284 0.40 13.57 19.21
CA ALA A 284 -0.95 14.13 19.22
C ALA A 284 -1.05 15.29 20.22
N GLY A 285 -1.65 16.41 19.80
CA GLY A 285 -1.93 17.57 20.67
C GLY A 285 -1.51 18.91 20.07
N ALA A 286 -2.26 19.97 20.40
CA ALA A 286 -2.09 21.31 19.83
C ALA A 286 -0.72 21.96 20.14
N SER A 287 -0.04 21.54 21.21
CA SER A 287 1.27 22.06 21.65
C SER A 287 2.47 21.22 21.21
N ALA A 288 2.27 20.04 20.63
CA ALA A 288 3.36 19.16 20.25
C ALA A 288 4.00 19.64 18.94
N GLY A 289 5.25 20.09 19.02
CA GLY A 289 6.09 20.41 17.85
C GLY A 289 6.67 19.16 17.19
N TRP A 290 7.27 19.35 16.00
CA TRP A 290 8.06 18.30 15.35
C TRP A 290 9.39 18.11 16.09
N ARG A 291 9.74 16.85 16.37
CA ARG A 291 11.02 16.47 16.97
C ARG A 291 11.77 15.49 16.09
N THR A 292 13.09 15.66 15.98
CA THR A 292 13.95 14.68 15.30
C THR A 292 13.96 13.37 16.06
N VAL A 293 13.73 12.26 15.35
CA VAL A 293 13.78 10.89 15.88
C VAL A 293 15.14 10.27 15.54
N ALA A 294 15.55 10.32 14.27
CA ALA A 294 16.82 9.78 13.81
C ALA A 294 17.24 10.39 12.45
N SER A 295 18.54 10.45 12.16
CA SER A 295 19.05 10.69 10.81
C SER A 295 18.79 9.46 9.94
N VAL A 296 18.29 9.66 8.72
CA VAL A 296 18.10 8.58 7.75
C VAL A 296 19.47 8.11 7.22
N PRO A 297 19.69 6.81 7.00
CA PRO A 297 20.89 6.27 6.35
C PRO A 297 21.11 6.88 4.97
N GLU A 298 22.38 7.07 4.58
CA GLU A 298 22.77 7.79 3.36
C GLU A 298 22.19 7.17 2.09
N ASP A 299 22.20 5.84 1.99
CA ASP A 299 21.67 5.06 0.88
C ASP A 299 20.12 4.99 0.83
N ALA A 300 19.42 5.73 1.71
CA ALA A 300 17.97 5.89 1.71
C ALA A 300 17.51 7.36 1.79
N ARG A 301 18.43 8.35 1.71
CA ARG A 301 18.11 9.78 1.91
C ARG A 301 17.17 10.33 0.85
N THR A 302 17.25 9.84 -0.38
CA THR A 302 16.27 10.14 -1.44
C THR A 302 15.05 9.26 -1.25
N ALA A 303 14.32 9.49 -0.16
CA ALA A 303 13.21 8.65 0.24
C ALA A 303 11.98 8.86 -0.66
N SER A 304 11.46 7.74 -1.16
CA SER A 304 10.23 7.68 -1.96
C SER A 304 8.99 7.59 -1.07
N THR A 305 9.09 6.87 0.05
CA THR A 305 7.96 6.66 0.96
C THR A 305 8.40 6.40 2.41
N VAL A 306 7.50 6.74 3.33
CA VAL A 306 7.60 6.39 4.75
C VAL A 306 6.28 5.82 5.24
N SER A 307 6.34 4.76 6.03
CA SER A 307 5.17 4.09 6.60
C SER A 307 5.45 3.73 8.06
N ALA A 308 4.62 4.22 8.97
CA ALA A 308 4.68 3.82 10.38
C ALA A 308 3.94 2.48 10.55
N ILE A 309 4.55 1.53 11.26
CA ILE A 309 3.98 0.19 11.53
C ILE A 309 3.77 0.00 13.04
N PRO A 310 2.92 -0.96 13.48
CA PRO A 310 2.67 -1.19 14.90
C PRO A 310 3.94 -1.46 15.72
N GLY A 311 3.91 -1.04 16.99
CA GLY A 311 5.02 -1.19 17.93
C GLY A 311 6.10 -0.11 17.82
N GLY A 312 5.75 1.10 17.38
CA GLY A 312 6.69 2.23 17.31
C GLY A 312 7.79 2.04 16.26
N ARG A 313 7.48 1.38 15.15
CA ARG A 313 8.45 1.14 14.08
C ARG A 313 8.10 1.97 12.86
N VAL A 314 9.10 2.35 12.09
CA VAL A 314 8.91 3.14 10.86
C VAL A 314 9.72 2.52 9.74
N VAL A 315 9.07 2.28 8.61
CA VAL A 315 9.71 1.82 7.38
C VAL A 315 9.96 3.04 6.50
N VAL A 316 11.21 3.21 6.06
CA VAL A 316 11.63 4.19 5.05
C VAL A 316 12.13 3.43 3.84
N ILE A 317 11.64 3.81 2.67
CA ILE A 317 12.09 3.29 1.39
C ILE A 317 12.66 4.46 0.61
N GLY A 318 13.86 4.32 0.10
CA GLY A 318 14.56 5.38 -0.59
C GLY A 318 15.83 4.91 -1.28
N SER A 319 16.56 5.83 -1.86
CA SER A 319 17.85 5.56 -2.50
C SER A 319 18.92 6.56 -2.07
N GLY A 320 20.19 6.24 -2.32
CA GLY A 320 21.31 7.16 -2.09
C GLY A 320 21.33 8.35 -3.04
N CYS A 321 20.75 8.19 -4.23
CA CYS A 321 20.67 9.21 -5.25
C CYS A 321 19.39 9.05 -6.09
N HIS A 322 19.02 10.09 -6.84
CA HIS A 322 17.89 10.04 -7.76
C HIS A 322 18.10 8.94 -8.82
N GLY A 323 17.12 8.05 -8.95
CA GLY A 323 17.19 6.91 -9.88
C GLY A 323 18.05 5.73 -9.42
N GLY A 324 18.69 5.81 -8.25
CA GLY A 324 19.45 4.69 -7.68
C GLY A 324 18.56 3.57 -7.12
N ASP A 325 19.19 2.42 -6.85
CA ASP A 325 18.54 1.26 -6.23
C ASP A 325 17.84 1.66 -4.93
N GLN A 326 16.61 1.17 -4.78
CA GLN A 326 15.85 1.38 -3.56
C GLN A 326 16.34 0.44 -2.47
N THR A 327 16.55 1.01 -1.30
CA THR A 327 16.83 0.32 -0.06
C THR A 327 15.64 0.48 0.87
N VAL A 328 15.43 -0.52 1.73
CA VAL A 328 14.39 -0.49 2.75
C VAL A 328 15.02 -0.53 4.12
N TYR A 329 14.69 0.45 4.94
CA TYR A 329 15.15 0.57 6.31
C TYR A 329 13.96 0.57 7.27
N MET A 330 14.13 -0.16 8.36
CA MET A 330 13.18 -0.16 9.47
C MET A 330 13.84 0.49 10.68
N LEU A 331 13.24 1.57 11.16
CA LEU A 331 13.56 2.16 12.45
C LEU A 331 12.78 1.46 13.55
N ARG A 332 13.46 1.19 14.66
CA ARG A 332 12.82 0.85 15.94
C ARG A 332 12.88 2.07 16.87
N ASP A 333 11.73 2.68 17.13
CA ASP A 333 11.54 3.82 18.05
C ASP A 333 10.84 3.31 19.32
N GLU A 334 11.61 2.68 20.21
CA GLU A 334 11.14 2.20 21.51
C GLU A 334 11.33 3.29 22.58
N ALA A 335 10.28 3.55 23.38
CA ALA A 335 10.35 4.53 24.45
C ALA A 335 11.49 4.22 25.43
N GLY A 336 12.39 5.18 25.65
CA GLY A 336 13.53 5.06 26.55
C GLY A 336 14.78 4.39 25.94
N LYS A 337 14.78 4.02 24.66
CA LYS A 337 15.96 3.56 23.94
C LYS A 337 16.31 4.48 22.78
N ALA A 338 17.59 4.52 22.40
CA ALA A 338 18.01 5.22 21.19
C ALA A 338 17.41 4.52 19.96
N ALA A 339 16.87 5.32 19.05
CA ALA A 339 16.31 4.80 17.82
C ALA A 339 17.41 4.15 16.97
N SER A 340 17.15 2.97 16.41
CA SER A 340 18.13 2.22 15.61
C SER A 340 17.52 1.77 14.29
N TRP A 341 18.33 1.87 13.24
CA TRP A 341 17.97 1.44 11.89
C TRP A 341 18.45 0.02 11.63
N ALA A 342 17.59 -0.79 11.01
CA ALA A 342 17.94 -2.08 10.44
C ALA A 342 17.60 -2.06 8.96
N ARG A 343 18.56 -2.42 8.10
CA ARG A 343 18.31 -2.60 6.67
C ARG A 343 17.57 -3.91 6.45
N ALA A 344 16.44 -3.87 5.74
CA ALA A 344 15.80 -5.09 5.27
C ALA A 344 16.55 -5.56 4.01
N PRO A 345 17.14 -6.77 4.00
CA PRO A 345 17.80 -7.28 2.82
C PRO A 345 16.77 -7.47 1.71
N ALA A 346 17.01 -6.83 0.57
CA ALA A 346 16.19 -6.97 -0.63
C ALA A 346 16.96 -7.84 -1.63
N PRO A 347 16.38 -8.95 -2.11
CA PRO A 347 16.91 -9.67 -3.26
C PRO A 347 17.05 -8.72 -4.47
N PRO A 348 18.02 -8.93 -5.39
CA PRO A 348 18.28 -8.02 -6.52
C PRO A 348 17.05 -7.72 -7.38
N GLU A 349 16.14 -8.68 -7.53
CA GLU A 349 14.89 -8.51 -8.28
C GLU A 349 13.89 -7.54 -7.62
N PHE A 350 14.13 -7.11 -6.38
CA PHE A 350 13.33 -6.14 -5.62
C PHE A 350 14.12 -4.85 -5.31
N SER A 351 15.10 -4.48 -6.13
CA SER A 351 15.87 -3.23 -5.97
C SER A 351 15.28 -2.01 -6.70
N GLY A 352 14.28 -2.22 -7.55
CA GLY A 352 13.76 -1.16 -8.43
C GLY A 352 13.03 -0.03 -7.70
N HIS A 353 12.82 1.07 -8.43
CA HIS A 353 12.14 2.28 -7.94
C HIS A 353 10.74 1.98 -7.38
N VAL A 354 10.42 2.56 -6.23
CA VAL A 354 9.09 2.46 -5.59
C VAL A 354 8.35 3.78 -5.78
N GLN A 355 7.26 3.78 -6.54
CA GLN A 355 6.48 5.00 -6.80
C GLN A 355 5.37 5.24 -5.79
N ALA A 356 4.85 4.17 -5.18
CA ALA A 356 3.80 4.25 -4.17
C ALA A 356 3.90 3.04 -3.24
N ALA A 357 3.52 3.24 -1.97
CA ALA A 357 3.40 2.14 -1.03
C ALA A 357 2.29 2.40 -0.02
N CYS A 358 1.73 1.33 0.53
CA CYS A 358 0.81 1.41 1.66
C CYS A 358 1.13 0.29 2.66
N LEU A 359 0.69 0.50 3.90
CA LEU A 359 0.75 -0.51 4.95
C LEU A 359 -0.57 -1.24 5.03
N LEU A 360 -0.50 -2.56 5.16
CA LEU A 360 -1.61 -3.41 5.53
C LEU A 360 -1.23 -4.30 6.71
N GLU A 361 -2.21 -4.76 7.46
CA GLU A 361 -2.01 -5.79 8.49
C GLU A 361 -2.72 -7.06 8.05
N ILE A 362 -1.99 -8.16 8.02
CA ILE A 362 -2.38 -9.48 7.52
C ILE A 362 -2.13 -10.52 8.60
#